data_AF-A0A846T5L3-F1
#
_entry.id   AF-A0A846T5L3-F1
#
_cell.length_a   1.000
_cell.length_b   1.000
_cell.length_c   1.000
_cell.angle_alpha   90.00
_cell.angle_beta   90.00
_cell.angle_gamma   90.00
#
_symmetry.space_group_name_H-M   'P 1'
#
loop_
_entity.id
_entity.type
_entity.pdbx_description
1 polymer ?
#
loop_
_entity_poly.entity_id
_entity_poly.type
_entity_poly.pdbx_seq_one_letter_code
_entity_poly.pdbx_strand_id
1 'polypeptide(L)'
;MLPDNAVPLLAKAFAKLLGRSTSGAMAYVRCLPPDIVRTLAKDSRFKIAGWQIAAVVEFEQTDQRLITADRAVEWREDKQDATLLLVDSAVAGAGMDGIYSAAREINERELFDTAHDLARDHLPKNYKLFVKKALTKAWRAGRQRALVPWSVFIYLCRAAQDKAEVGKGLPEIGLWPIAIGNKPSEQDLDRSAILAEKLFPIQGVRLAPEQRVEALKLDVNDKETEHRLINFLRETERLPRLEALARVEEEAGFYLNRLHAGLFEDQALRSIHWLLGVENR
;
A
#
# COMPACT_ATOMS: atom_id res chain seq x y z
N MET A 1 -4.29 -9.67 0.42
CA MET A 1 -3.48 -10.69 1.12
C MET A 1 -2.21 -10.03 1.62
N LEU A 2 -1.77 -10.28 2.86
CA LEU A 2 -0.53 -9.71 3.40
C LEU A 2 0.70 -10.35 2.73
N PRO A 3 1.69 -9.57 2.25
CA PRO A 3 2.96 -10.13 1.78
C PRO A 3 3.68 -10.92 2.88
N ASP A 4 4.31 -12.04 2.55
CA ASP A 4 4.97 -12.92 3.53
C ASP A 4 6.00 -12.25 4.44
N ASN A 5 6.68 -11.20 3.94
CA ASN A 5 7.67 -10.44 4.71
C ASN A 5 7.06 -9.32 5.57
N ALA A 6 5.79 -8.97 5.39
CA ALA A 6 5.14 -7.86 6.10
C ALA A 6 5.08 -8.11 7.61
N VAL A 7 4.68 -9.31 8.03
CA VAL A 7 4.57 -9.65 9.47
C VAL A 7 5.92 -9.58 10.19
N PRO A 8 7.01 -10.23 9.70
CA PRO A 8 8.34 -10.07 10.28
C PRO A 8 8.84 -8.63 10.30
N LEU A 9 8.56 -7.83 9.27
CA LEU A 9 8.97 -6.42 9.22
C LEU A 9 8.24 -5.57 10.26
N LEU A 10 6.93 -5.78 10.43
CA LEU A 10 6.16 -5.12 11.50
C LEU A 10 6.66 -5.53 12.88
N ALA A 11 6.92 -6.82 13.11
CA ALA A 11 7.48 -7.28 14.38
C ALA A 11 8.82 -6.59 14.70
N LYS A 12 9.70 -6.44 13.70
CA LYS A 12 10.96 -5.68 13.84
C LYS A 12 10.72 -4.19 14.11
N ALA A 13 9.74 -3.58 13.44
CA ALA A 13 9.40 -2.18 13.64
C ALA A 13 8.91 -1.93 15.08
N PHE A 14 7.97 -2.75 15.56
CA PHE A 14 7.50 -2.68 16.94
C PHE A 14 8.63 -2.95 17.94
N ALA A 15 9.46 -3.96 17.73
CA ALA A 15 10.61 -4.23 18.60
C ALA A 15 11.54 -3.02 18.72
N LYS A 16 11.79 -2.29 17.62
CA LYS A 16 12.61 -1.07 17.62
C LYS A 16 11.93 0.08 18.38
N LEU A 17 10.61 0.22 18.27
CA LEU A 17 9.84 1.30 18.91
C LEU A 17 9.59 1.08 20.40
N LEU A 18 9.37 -0.18 20.78
CA LEU A 18 9.10 -0.61 22.15
C LEU A 18 10.38 -0.73 22.98
N GLY A 19 11.49 -1.18 22.36
CA GLY A 19 12.75 -1.38 23.05
C GLY A 19 12.71 -2.55 24.04
N ARG A 20 13.48 -2.43 25.13
CA ARG A 20 13.56 -3.48 26.16
C ARG A 20 12.26 -3.55 26.95
N SER A 21 11.75 -4.76 27.13
CA SER A 21 10.60 -5.04 27.99
C SER A 21 10.93 -4.73 29.46
N THR A 22 10.10 -3.93 30.11
CA THR A 22 10.10 -3.73 31.56
C THR A 22 8.75 -4.18 32.12
N SER A 23 8.75 -4.79 33.30
CA SER A 23 7.52 -5.26 33.95
C SER A 23 6.49 -4.13 34.05
N GLY A 24 5.25 -4.45 33.67
CA GLY A 24 4.13 -3.52 33.65
C GLY A 24 4.17 -2.44 32.55
N ALA A 25 5.15 -2.45 31.65
CA ALA A 25 5.13 -1.55 30.49
C ALA A 25 3.98 -1.92 29.55
N MET A 26 3.19 -0.93 29.14
CA MET A 26 2.09 -1.16 28.22
C MET A 26 2.10 -0.14 27.08
N ALA A 27 1.93 -0.64 25.87
CA ALA A 27 1.78 0.17 24.67
C ALA A 27 0.60 -0.32 23.84
N TYR A 28 0.02 0.57 23.04
CA TYR A 28 -1.06 0.21 22.12
C TYR A 28 -0.88 0.85 20.75
N VAL A 29 -1.50 0.25 19.74
CA VAL A 29 -1.62 0.78 18.38
C VAL A 29 -3.07 0.63 17.92
N ARG A 30 -3.62 1.65 17.26
CA ARG A 30 -5.01 1.66 16.77
C ARG A 30 -5.17 2.13 15.32
N CYS A 31 -4.05 2.35 14.63
CA CYS A 31 -4.02 2.82 13.23
C CYS A 31 -3.97 1.68 12.21
N LEU A 32 -3.93 0.42 12.66
CA LEU A 32 -3.92 -0.74 11.78
C LEU A 32 -5.34 -1.09 11.33
N PRO A 33 -5.54 -1.57 10.08
CA PRO A 33 -6.85 -2.04 9.65
C PRO A 33 -7.36 -3.22 10.51
N PRO A 34 -8.68 -3.35 10.73
CA PRO A 34 -9.28 -4.40 11.57
C PRO A 34 -8.87 -5.84 11.23
N ASP A 35 -8.85 -6.17 9.93
CA ASP A 35 -8.45 -7.49 9.43
C ASP A 35 -6.96 -7.78 9.70
N ILE A 36 -6.13 -6.74 9.68
CA ILE A 36 -4.69 -6.82 9.96
C ILE A 36 -4.43 -7.01 11.45
N VAL A 37 -5.16 -6.32 12.33
CA VAL A 37 -5.09 -6.50 13.78
C VAL A 37 -5.28 -7.98 14.14
N ARG A 38 -6.35 -8.60 13.63
CA ARG A 38 -6.66 -10.01 13.87
C ARG A 38 -5.63 -10.93 13.22
N THR A 39 -5.16 -10.60 12.02
CA THR A 39 -4.16 -11.40 11.32
C THR A 39 -2.82 -11.42 12.04
N LEU A 40 -2.34 -10.27 12.54
CA LEU A 40 -1.10 -10.19 13.31
C LEU A 40 -1.22 -10.91 14.66
N ALA A 41 -2.36 -10.77 15.34
CA ALA A 41 -2.61 -11.44 16.61
C ALA A 41 -2.61 -12.97 16.49
N LYS A 42 -3.03 -13.57 15.38
CA LYS A 42 -2.91 -15.04 15.21
C LYS A 42 -1.58 -15.51 14.61
N ASP A 43 -0.81 -14.63 13.96
CA ASP A 43 0.41 -15.04 13.25
C ASP A 43 1.57 -15.34 14.21
N SER A 44 2.03 -16.60 14.20
CA SER A 44 3.10 -17.09 15.08
C SER A 44 4.47 -16.44 14.82
N ARG A 45 4.66 -15.79 13.67
CA ARG A 45 5.86 -15.01 13.34
C ARG A 45 5.82 -13.60 13.93
N PHE A 46 4.64 -13.10 14.32
CA PHE A 46 4.49 -11.82 14.99
C PHE A 46 4.80 -11.97 16.49
N LYS A 47 6.09 -11.93 16.81
CA LYS A 47 6.62 -12.04 18.17
C LYS A 47 7.64 -10.94 18.43
N ILE A 48 7.57 -10.35 19.61
CA ILE A 48 8.48 -9.31 20.08
C ILE A 48 9.09 -9.81 21.39
N ALA A 49 10.41 -9.90 21.46
CA ALA A 49 11.08 -10.51 22.60
C ALA A 49 10.75 -9.76 23.91
N GLY A 50 10.24 -10.49 24.90
CA GLY A 50 9.87 -9.95 26.21
C GLY A 50 8.53 -9.20 26.23
N TRP A 51 7.78 -9.14 25.13
CA TRP A 51 6.47 -8.49 25.07
C TRP A 51 5.37 -9.50 24.80
N GLN A 52 4.36 -9.50 25.66
CA GLN A 52 3.06 -10.11 25.40
C GLN A 52 2.31 -9.29 24.35
N ILE A 53 1.58 -9.97 23.47
CA ILE A 53 0.84 -9.33 22.37
C ILE A 53 -0.58 -9.84 22.42
N ALA A 54 -1.56 -8.94 22.32
CA ALA A 54 -2.95 -9.30 22.10
C ALA A 54 -3.66 -8.29 21.21
N ALA A 55 -4.65 -8.75 20.47
CA ALA A 55 -5.60 -7.87 19.82
C ALA A 55 -6.80 -7.61 20.73
N VAL A 56 -7.15 -6.34 20.89
CA VAL A 56 -8.33 -5.92 21.64
C VAL A 56 -9.50 -5.80 20.67
N VAL A 57 -10.49 -6.66 20.87
CA VAL A 57 -11.68 -6.82 20.05
C VAL A 57 -12.91 -7.00 20.97
N GLU A 58 -14.06 -7.36 20.40
CA GLU A 58 -15.35 -7.46 21.09
C GLU A 58 -15.57 -8.78 21.85
N PHE A 59 -14.71 -9.79 21.65
CA PHE A 59 -14.79 -11.10 22.31
C PHE A 59 -13.40 -11.66 22.62
N GLU A 60 -13.34 -12.67 23.49
CA GLU A 60 -12.08 -13.32 23.85
C GLU A 60 -11.86 -14.62 23.09
N GLN A 61 -10.61 -14.82 22.65
CA GLN A 61 -10.17 -16.07 22.06
C GLN A 61 -8.66 -16.25 22.30
N THR A 62 -8.32 -17.00 23.34
CA THR A 62 -6.94 -17.10 23.84
C THR A 62 -5.97 -17.69 22.82
N ASP A 63 -6.39 -18.69 22.06
CA ASP A 63 -5.59 -19.35 21.01
C ASP A 63 -5.22 -18.39 19.86
N GLN A 64 -6.02 -17.33 19.67
CA GLN A 64 -5.79 -16.29 18.66
C GLN A 64 -5.27 -14.97 19.25
N ARG A 65 -4.91 -14.96 20.54
CA ARG A 65 -4.49 -13.74 21.27
C ARG A 65 -5.53 -12.61 21.16
N LEU A 66 -6.82 -12.95 21.15
CA LEU A 66 -7.92 -11.99 21.13
C LEU A 66 -8.45 -11.79 22.55
N ILE A 67 -8.60 -10.54 22.97
CA ILE A 67 -9.11 -10.17 24.30
C ILE A 67 -10.12 -9.03 24.20
N THR A 68 -10.93 -8.87 25.24
CA THR A 68 -11.85 -7.73 25.41
C THR A 68 -11.12 -6.51 25.98
N ALA A 69 -11.78 -5.35 25.94
CA ALA A 69 -11.27 -4.14 26.59
C ALA A 69 -11.14 -4.32 28.11
N ASP A 70 -12.10 -4.98 28.76
CA ASP A 70 -12.05 -5.28 30.20
C ASP A 70 -10.82 -6.12 30.55
N ARG A 71 -10.55 -7.16 29.76
CA ARG A 71 -9.36 -7.99 29.96
C ARG A 71 -8.05 -7.24 29.74
N ALA A 72 -8.01 -6.29 28.80
CA ALA A 72 -6.86 -5.43 28.62
C ALA A 72 -6.62 -4.51 29.84
N VAL A 73 -7.70 -4.03 30.48
CA VAL A 73 -7.63 -3.24 31.72
C VAL A 73 -7.11 -4.07 32.89
N GLU A 74 -7.57 -5.32 33.02
CA GLU A 74 -7.05 -6.26 34.03
C GLU A 74 -5.54 -6.44 33.88
N TRP A 75 -5.04 -6.70 32.66
CA TRP A 75 -3.59 -6.84 32.42
C TRP A 75 -2.80 -5.59 32.79
N ARG A 76 -3.38 -4.40 32.56
CA ARG A 76 -2.77 -3.12 32.95
C ARG A 76 -2.68 -2.99 34.47
N GLU A 77 -3.67 -3.49 35.20
CA GLU A 77 -3.72 -3.40 36.67
C GLU A 77 -2.79 -4.41 37.35
N ASP A 78 -2.67 -5.61 36.78
CA ASP A 78 -1.74 -6.64 37.24
C ASP A 78 -0.28 -6.20 37.10
N LYS A 79 0.05 -5.37 36.10
CA LYS A 79 1.38 -4.80 35.83
C LYS A 79 2.51 -5.83 35.78
N GLN A 80 2.21 -7.07 35.41
CA GLN A 80 3.20 -8.13 35.36
C GLN A 80 4.05 -8.03 34.10
N ASP A 81 3.49 -8.44 32.97
CA ASP A 81 4.20 -8.55 31.70
C ASP A 81 4.16 -7.26 30.88
N ALA A 82 5.25 -7.00 30.15
CA ALA A 82 5.26 -5.94 29.16
C ALA A 82 4.29 -6.29 28.02
N THR A 83 3.36 -5.41 27.68
CA THR A 83 2.23 -5.72 26.80
C THR A 83 2.10 -4.75 25.63
N LEU A 84 1.99 -5.29 24.41
CA LEU A 84 1.57 -4.57 23.21
C LEU A 84 0.13 -4.94 22.86
N LEU A 85 -0.75 -3.94 22.83
CA LEU A 85 -2.15 -4.09 22.43
C LEU A 85 -2.36 -3.63 20.99
N LEU A 86 -2.87 -4.52 20.13
CA LEU A 86 -3.35 -4.21 18.79
C LEU A 86 -4.85 -3.91 18.86
N VAL A 87 -5.25 -2.64 18.79
CA VAL A 87 -6.64 -2.24 19.04
C VAL A 87 -7.41 -2.17 17.73
N ASP A 88 -8.45 -2.99 17.60
CA ASP A 88 -9.45 -2.85 16.53
C ASP A 88 -10.45 -1.77 16.93
N SER A 89 -10.16 -0.52 16.53
CA SER A 89 -10.96 0.65 16.95
C SER A 89 -12.41 0.63 16.49
N ALA A 90 -12.78 -0.22 15.53
CA ALA A 90 -14.15 -0.33 15.05
C ALA A 90 -15.05 -1.12 16.02
N VAL A 91 -14.47 -1.99 16.84
CA VAL A 91 -15.22 -2.97 17.66
C VAL A 91 -14.73 -3.06 19.10
N ALA A 92 -13.58 -2.46 19.43
CA ALA A 92 -13.08 -2.43 20.79
C ALA A 92 -14.15 -1.83 21.72
N GLY A 93 -14.50 -2.58 22.76
CA GLY A 93 -15.61 -2.26 23.66
C GLY A 93 -15.36 -1.03 24.56
N ALA A 94 -16.37 -0.70 25.37
CA ALA A 94 -16.24 0.29 26.43
C ALA A 94 -15.10 -0.12 27.40
N GLY A 95 -14.31 0.85 27.88
CA GLY A 95 -13.17 0.60 28.79
C GLY A 95 -11.80 1.00 28.23
N MET A 96 -11.69 1.22 26.92
CA MET A 96 -10.44 1.63 26.28
C MET A 96 -9.89 2.98 26.77
N ASP A 97 -10.72 3.87 27.32
CA ASP A 97 -10.27 5.15 27.88
C ASP A 97 -9.24 4.97 29.01
N GLY A 98 -9.39 3.90 29.80
CA GLY A 98 -8.42 3.53 30.83
C GLY A 98 -7.08 3.10 30.24
N ILE A 99 -7.07 2.51 29.04
CA ILE A 99 -5.84 2.16 28.32
C ILE A 99 -5.23 3.40 27.68
N TYR A 100 -6.03 4.19 26.96
CA TYR A 100 -5.55 5.39 26.26
C TYR A 100 -4.93 6.44 27.18
N SER A 101 -5.39 6.53 28.42
CA SER A 101 -4.85 7.46 29.43
C SER A 101 -3.57 6.96 30.13
N ALA A 102 -3.31 5.65 30.14
CA ALA A 102 -2.26 5.05 30.98
C ALA A 102 -1.16 4.32 30.20
N ALA A 103 -1.41 3.94 28.94
CA ALA A 103 -0.45 3.22 28.09
C ALA A 103 0.14 4.14 27.02
N ARG A 104 1.33 3.80 26.52
CA ARG A 104 1.97 4.55 25.42
C ARG A 104 1.29 4.23 24.09
N GLU A 105 0.79 5.26 23.39
CA GLU A 105 0.38 5.10 22.00
C GLU A 105 1.59 5.01 21.07
N ILE A 106 1.65 3.98 20.23
CA ILE A 106 2.46 3.98 19.02
C ILE A 106 1.57 4.52 17.90
N ASN A 107 1.75 5.81 17.59
CA ASN A 107 0.97 6.46 16.56
C ASN A 107 1.35 5.96 15.14
N GLU A 108 0.48 6.24 14.18
CA GLU A 108 0.64 5.84 12.77
C GLU A 108 2.00 6.26 12.19
N ARG A 109 2.41 7.51 12.46
CA ARG A 109 3.65 8.04 11.93
C ARG A 109 4.87 7.29 12.48
N GLU A 110 4.97 7.12 13.79
CA GLU A 110 6.08 6.39 14.42
C GLU A 110 6.22 4.96 13.88
N LEU A 111 5.07 4.26 13.76
CA LEU A 111 5.03 2.91 13.24
C LEU A 111 5.50 2.85 11.79
N PHE A 112 4.89 3.64 10.92
CA PHE A 112 5.13 3.50 9.48
C PHE A 112 6.41 4.16 9.02
N ASP A 113 6.90 5.24 9.65
CA ASP A 113 8.24 5.75 9.38
C ASP A 113 9.28 4.64 9.64
N THR A 114 9.15 3.94 10.78
CA THR A 114 10.04 2.84 11.13
C THR A 114 9.88 1.63 10.21
N ALA A 115 8.64 1.23 9.92
CA ALA A 115 8.36 0.06 9.08
C ALA A 115 8.75 0.28 7.61
N HIS A 116 8.54 1.50 7.08
CA HIS A 116 8.94 1.87 5.72
C HIS A 116 10.46 1.85 5.57
N ASP A 117 11.20 2.38 6.54
CA ASP A 117 12.66 2.37 6.50
C ASP A 117 13.21 0.94 6.50
N LEU A 118 12.68 0.08 7.39
CA LEU A 118 13.02 -1.34 7.41
C LEU A 118 12.70 -2.03 6.08
N ALA A 119 11.53 -1.76 5.48
CA ALA A 119 11.15 -2.35 4.20
C ALA A 119 12.06 -1.85 3.04
N ARG A 120 12.41 -0.55 3.03
CA ARG A 120 13.32 0.05 2.03
C ARG A 120 14.72 -0.54 2.08
N ASP A 121 15.20 -0.92 3.26
CA ASP A 121 16.51 -1.56 3.40
C ASP A 121 16.59 -2.90 2.68
N HIS A 122 15.48 -3.63 2.61
CA HIS A 122 15.36 -4.93 1.93
C HIS A 122 15.12 -4.82 0.42
N LEU A 123 14.92 -3.62 -0.12
CA LEU A 123 14.73 -3.44 -1.56
C LEU A 123 16.01 -3.81 -2.34
N PRO A 124 15.89 -4.52 -3.48
CA PRO A 124 17.03 -4.78 -4.34
C PRO A 124 17.69 -3.47 -4.82
N LYS A 125 19.04 -3.42 -4.79
CA LYS A 125 19.82 -2.19 -5.04
C LYS A 125 19.41 -1.46 -6.32
N ASN A 126 19.20 -2.19 -7.42
CA ASN A 126 18.89 -1.63 -8.73
C ASN A 126 17.48 -1.03 -8.84
N TYR A 127 16.60 -1.28 -7.85
CA TYR A 127 15.21 -0.84 -7.86
C TYR A 127 14.92 0.23 -6.79
N LYS A 128 15.85 0.51 -5.86
CA LYS A 128 15.67 1.54 -4.81
C LYS A 128 15.30 2.91 -5.36
N LEU A 129 16.01 3.36 -6.41
CA LEU A 129 15.71 4.65 -7.05
C LEU A 129 14.34 4.64 -7.72
N PHE A 130 14.00 3.59 -8.45
CA PHE A 130 12.71 3.44 -9.10
C PHE A 130 11.56 3.48 -8.10
N VAL A 131 11.64 2.71 -7.01
CA VAL A 131 10.62 2.69 -5.96
C VAL A 131 10.46 4.06 -5.31
N LYS A 132 11.56 4.76 -5.01
CA LYS A 132 11.52 6.13 -4.48
C LYS A 132 10.80 7.09 -5.44
N LYS A 133 11.09 6.98 -6.74
CA LYS A 133 10.44 7.77 -7.79
C LYS A 133 8.96 7.42 -7.91
N ALA A 134 8.59 6.14 -7.84
CA ALA A 134 7.21 5.69 -7.87
C ALA A 134 6.38 6.32 -6.74
N LEU A 135 6.89 6.29 -5.50
CA LEU A 135 6.23 6.95 -4.36
C LEU A 135 6.06 8.46 -4.58
N THR A 136 7.08 9.12 -5.13
CA THR A 136 7.02 10.56 -5.45
C THR A 136 5.97 10.85 -6.52
N LYS A 137 5.88 10.02 -7.56
CA LYS A 137 4.91 10.17 -8.67
C LYS A 137 3.49 9.86 -8.20
N ALA A 138 3.29 8.81 -7.40
CA ALA A 138 2.03 8.47 -6.77
C ALA A 138 1.50 9.64 -5.92
N TRP A 139 2.34 10.22 -5.06
CA TRP A 139 1.97 11.39 -4.26
C TRP A 139 1.56 12.58 -5.14
N ARG A 140 2.30 12.87 -6.22
CA ARG A 140 1.93 13.94 -7.16
C ARG A 140 0.63 13.65 -7.92
N ALA A 141 0.45 12.42 -8.40
CA ALA A 141 -0.76 11.97 -9.10
C ALA A 141 -1.99 12.05 -8.19
N GLY A 142 -1.83 11.73 -6.90
CA GLY A 142 -2.82 11.94 -5.85
C GLY A 142 -3.08 13.41 -5.48
N ARG A 143 -2.59 14.36 -6.28
CA ARG A 143 -2.67 15.81 -6.04
C ARG A 143 -2.06 16.23 -4.71
N GLN A 144 -0.92 15.65 -4.38
CA GLN A 144 -0.17 15.94 -3.16
C GLN A 144 -0.90 15.56 -1.86
N ARG A 145 -2.01 14.83 -1.95
CA ARG A 145 -2.61 14.17 -0.79
C ARG A 145 -1.62 13.13 -0.27
N ALA A 146 -1.49 13.05 1.04
CA ALA A 146 -0.62 12.05 1.67
C ALA A 146 -1.03 10.64 1.20
N LEU A 147 -0.05 9.82 0.87
CA LEU A 147 -0.28 8.41 0.59
C LEU A 147 -0.66 7.71 1.89
N VAL A 148 -1.60 6.76 1.81
CA VAL A 148 -1.99 5.96 2.97
C VAL A 148 -0.75 5.15 3.44
N PRO A 149 -0.28 5.34 4.70
CA PRO A 149 0.96 4.73 5.16
C PRO A 149 0.96 3.19 5.08
N TRP A 150 -0.19 2.57 5.35
CA TRP A 150 -0.39 1.13 5.19
C TRP A 150 -0.15 0.68 3.74
N SER A 151 -0.77 1.33 2.76
CA SER A 151 -0.60 1.00 1.33
C SER A 151 0.84 1.15 0.86
N VAL A 152 1.54 2.20 1.33
CA VAL A 152 2.98 2.36 1.06
C VAL A 152 3.78 1.21 1.65
N PHE A 153 3.47 0.79 2.88
CA PHE A 153 4.14 -0.34 3.52
C PHE A 153 3.93 -1.65 2.76
N ILE A 154 2.70 -1.94 2.33
CA ILE A 154 2.38 -3.13 1.52
C ILE A 154 3.15 -3.10 0.19
N TYR A 155 3.13 -1.98 -0.53
CA TYR A 155 3.90 -1.84 -1.77
C TYR A 155 5.40 -2.08 -1.55
N LEU A 156 6.00 -1.51 -0.50
CA LEU A 156 7.41 -1.70 -0.17
C LEU A 156 7.72 -3.18 0.16
N CYS A 157 6.84 -3.85 0.90
CA CYS A 157 6.98 -5.26 1.23
C CYS A 157 6.99 -6.12 -0.04
N ARG A 158 6.04 -5.89 -0.95
CA ARG A 158 5.95 -6.58 -2.25
C ARG A 158 7.19 -6.33 -3.11
N ALA A 159 7.57 -5.06 -3.28
CA ALA A 159 8.75 -4.65 -4.06
C ALA A 159 10.08 -5.22 -3.51
N ALA A 160 10.13 -5.60 -2.23
CA ALA A 160 11.28 -6.24 -1.62
C ALA A 160 11.35 -7.77 -1.86
N GLN A 161 10.24 -8.42 -2.25
CA GLN A 161 10.18 -9.87 -2.46
C GLN A 161 10.69 -10.29 -3.84
N ASP A 162 10.23 -9.61 -4.89
CA ASP A 162 10.57 -9.96 -6.28
C ASP A 162 10.64 -8.70 -7.14
N LYS A 163 11.54 -8.70 -8.13
CA LYS A 163 11.63 -7.67 -9.17
C LYS A 163 10.31 -7.52 -9.94
N ALA A 164 9.56 -8.60 -10.15
CA ALA A 164 8.27 -8.53 -10.84
C ALA A 164 7.24 -7.74 -10.02
N GLU A 165 7.29 -7.87 -8.69
CA GLU A 165 6.39 -7.19 -7.75
C GLU A 165 6.62 -5.67 -7.69
N VAL A 166 7.80 -5.18 -8.09
CA VAL A 166 8.10 -3.74 -8.15
C VAL A 166 7.15 -2.99 -9.09
N GLY A 167 6.84 -3.56 -10.25
CA GLY A 167 5.91 -2.96 -11.22
C GLY A 167 4.48 -3.41 -11.03
N LYS A 168 4.29 -4.66 -10.63
CA LYS A 168 2.98 -5.28 -10.40
C LYS A 168 2.25 -4.66 -9.20
N GLY A 169 2.96 -4.30 -8.13
CA GLY A 169 2.39 -3.71 -6.92
C GLY A 169 2.11 -2.20 -6.96
N LEU A 170 2.36 -1.52 -8.09
CA LEU A 170 2.07 -0.09 -8.25
C LEU A 170 0.60 0.34 -7.98
N PRO A 171 -0.43 -0.50 -8.23
CA PRO A 171 -1.81 -0.22 -7.86
C PRO A 171 -2.02 0.13 -6.38
N GLU A 172 -1.23 -0.46 -5.47
CA GLU A 172 -1.32 -0.20 -4.02
C GLU A 172 -1.15 1.29 -3.70
N ILE A 173 -0.32 1.99 -4.47
CA ILE A 173 -0.04 3.43 -4.31
C ILE A 173 -0.78 4.28 -5.36
N GLY A 174 -1.75 3.71 -6.07
CA GLY A 174 -2.62 4.43 -7.01
C GLY A 174 -2.02 4.66 -8.40
N LEU A 175 -0.98 3.90 -8.77
CA LEU A 175 -0.35 3.93 -10.09
C LEU A 175 -0.77 2.70 -10.93
N TRP A 176 -0.69 2.82 -12.25
CA TRP A 176 -0.99 1.70 -13.15
C TRP A 176 0.15 0.65 -13.14
N PRO A 177 -0.15 -0.66 -13.21
CA PRO A 177 0.90 -1.68 -13.16
C PRO A 177 1.79 -1.66 -14.40
N ILE A 178 3.08 -1.96 -14.19
CA ILE A 178 4.11 -1.96 -15.24
C ILE A 178 4.76 -3.35 -15.29
N ALA A 179 4.91 -3.90 -16.49
CA ALA A 179 5.73 -5.08 -16.70
C ALA A 179 7.21 -4.67 -16.65
N ILE A 180 7.85 -4.91 -15.51
CA ILE A 180 9.23 -4.51 -15.25
C ILE A 180 10.20 -5.60 -15.69
N GLY A 181 11.08 -5.26 -16.63
CA GLY A 181 12.22 -6.09 -17.03
C GLY A 181 13.46 -5.85 -16.16
N ASN A 182 14.63 -6.08 -16.74
CA ASN A 182 15.91 -5.93 -16.03
C ASN A 182 16.32 -4.48 -15.76
N LYS A 183 15.77 -3.51 -16.51
CA LYS A 183 16.04 -2.07 -16.34
C LYS A 183 14.72 -1.32 -16.25
N PRO A 184 14.28 -0.90 -15.05
CA PRO A 184 13.06 -0.13 -14.91
C PRO A 184 13.26 1.29 -15.44
N SER A 185 12.28 1.82 -16.17
CA SER A 185 12.33 3.16 -16.77
C SER A 185 11.55 4.17 -15.92
N GLU A 186 12.17 5.32 -15.60
CA GLU A 186 11.45 6.41 -14.91
C GLU A 186 10.30 6.97 -15.78
N GLN A 187 10.44 6.94 -17.11
CA GLN A 187 9.40 7.40 -18.03
C GLN A 187 8.14 6.54 -17.94
N ASP A 188 8.29 5.25 -17.65
CA ASP A 188 7.15 4.35 -17.48
C ASP A 188 6.31 4.72 -16.25
N LEU A 189 6.90 5.32 -15.21
CA LEU A 189 6.15 5.84 -14.06
C LEU A 189 5.27 7.04 -14.41
N ASP A 190 5.76 7.92 -15.29
CA ASP A 190 4.97 9.04 -15.79
C ASP A 190 3.77 8.55 -16.61
N ARG A 191 4.02 7.59 -17.51
CA ARG A 191 2.97 6.96 -18.31
C ARG A 191 1.96 6.18 -17.45
N SER A 192 2.45 5.48 -16.42
CA SER A 192 1.62 4.77 -15.45
C SER A 192 0.69 5.70 -14.69
N ALA A 193 1.17 6.86 -14.22
CA ALA A 193 0.33 7.87 -13.59
C ALA A 193 -0.75 8.41 -14.54
N ILE A 194 -0.39 8.66 -15.81
CA ILE A 194 -1.33 9.12 -16.83
C ILE A 194 -2.42 8.08 -17.10
N LEU A 195 -2.06 6.80 -17.28
CA LEU A 195 -3.05 5.72 -17.49
C LEU A 195 -4.01 5.60 -16.31
N ALA A 196 -3.49 5.59 -15.08
CA ALA A 196 -4.32 5.52 -13.89
C ALA A 196 -5.31 6.69 -13.82
N GLU A 197 -4.90 7.90 -14.18
CA GLU A 197 -5.79 9.07 -14.20
C GLU A 197 -6.79 9.05 -15.35
N LYS A 198 -6.41 8.57 -16.54
CA LYS A 198 -7.31 8.48 -17.69
C LYS A 198 -8.40 7.44 -17.49
N LEU A 199 -8.05 6.28 -16.94
CA LEU A 199 -8.96 5.15 -16.81
C LEU A 199 -9.76 5.19 -15.50
N PHE A 200 -9.20 5.75 -14.44
CA PHE A 200 -9.82 5.81 -13.11
C PHE A 200 -9.75 7.22 -12.48
N PRO A 201 -10.23 8.30 -13.13
CA PRO A 201 -9.98 9.69 -12.70
C PRO A 201 -10.34 9.97 -11.23
N ILE A 202 -9.53 10.79 -10.53
CA ILE A 202 -9.80 11.17 -9.11
C ILE A 202 -10.99 12.14 -9.02
N GLN A 203 -11.18 12.99 -10.03
CA GLN A 203 -12.19 14.04 -10.04
C GLN A 203 -12.76 14.27 -11.43
N GLY A 204 -13.89 14.98 -11.46
CA GLY A 204 -14.62 15.30 -12.67
C GLY A 204 -15.66 14.24 -13.02
N VAL A 205 -16.44 14.51 -14.06
CA VAL A 205 -17.39 13.54 -14.59
C VAL A 205 -16.59 12.39 -15.19
N ARG A 206 -16.80 11.18 -14.66
CA ARG A 206 -16.21 9.98 -15.22
C ARG A 206 -16.87 9.73 -16.57
N LEU A 207 -16.09 9.87 -17.65
CA LEU A 207 -16.54 9.51 -18.99
C LEU A 207 -16.92 8.02 -19.04
N ALA A 208 -17.74 7.65 -20.02
CA ALA A 208 -18.11 6.26 -20.23
C ALA A 208 -16.84 5.39 -20.46
N PRO A 209 -16.82 4.12 -20.05
CA PRO A 209 -15.69 3.21 -20.25
C PRO A 209 -15.10 3.25 -21.67
N GLU A 210 -15.96 3.29 -22.69
CA GLU A 210 -15.60 3.31 -24.10
C GLU A 210 -14.80 4.57 -24.45
N GLN A 211 -15.28 5.73 -24.01
CA GLN A 211 -14.62 7.02 -24.24
C GLN A 211 -13.26 7.11 -23.54
N ARG A 212 -13.13 6.48 -22.36
CA ARG A 212 -11.85 6.41 -21.63
C ARG A 212 -10.84 5.54 -22.37
N VAL A 213 -11.27 4.42 -22.96
CA VAL A 213 -10.41 3.52 -23.73
C VAL A 213 -10.05 4.12 -25.09
N GLU A 214 -11.00 4.76 -25.78
CA GLU A 214 -10.77 5.47 -27.05
C GLU A 214 -9.67 6.53 -26.89
N ALA A 215 -9.67 7.26 -25.76
CA ALA A 215 -8.65 8.26 -25.45
C ALA A 215 -7.22 7.69 -25.30
N LEU A 216 -7.08 6.36 -25.17
CA LEU A 216 -5.76 5.71 -25.14
C LEU A 216 -5.14 5.57 -26.52
N LYS A 217 -5.94 5.66 -27.59
CA LYS A 217 -5.53 5.43 -28.98
C LYS A 217 -4.75 4.11 -29.11
N LEU A 218 -5.36 3.01 -28.69
CA LEU A 218 -4.75 1.68 -28.85
C LEU A 218 -4.53 1.37 -30.34
N ASP A 219 -3.57 0.50 -30.65
CA ASP A 219 -3.31 0.07 -32.02
C ASP A 219 -4.57 -0.55 -32.65
N VAL A 220 -4.77 -0.34 -33.95
CA VAL A 220 -5.92 -0.87 -34.70
C VAL A 220 -5.98 -2.41 -34.66
N ASN A 221 -4.85 -3.06 -34.40
CA ASN A 221 -4.75 -4.51 -34.24
C ASN A 221 -5.11 -5.01 -32.83
N ASP A 222 -5.19 -4.12 -31.83
CA ASP A 222 -5.45 -4.46 -30.42
C ASP A 222 -6.94 -4.43 -30.03
N LYS A 223 -7.85 -4.66 -30.99
CA LYS A 223 -9.31 -4.64 -30.78
C LYS A 223 -9.78 -5.58 -29.68
N GLU A 224 -9.17 -6.75 -29.53
CA GLU A 224 -9.53 -7.69 -28.46
C GLU A 224 -9.18 -7.12 -27.07
N THR A 225 -7.99 -6.52 -26.94
CA THR A 225 -7.53 -5.83 -25.73
C THR A 225 -8.45 -4.65 -25.40
N GLU A 226 -8.87 -3.90 -26.41
CA GLU A 226 -9.83 -2.79 -26.28
C GLU A 226 -11.15 -3.27 -25.66
N HIS A 227 -11.78 -4.30 -26.24
CA HIS A 227 -13.05 -4.85 -25.75
C HIS A 227 -12.92 -5.39 -24.32
N ARG A 228 -11.82 -6.09 -24.02
CA ARG A 228 -11.53 -6.59 -22.67
C ARG A 228 -11.37 -5.46 -21.67
N LEU A 229 -10.65 -4.40 -22.02
CA LEU A 229 -10.45 -3.26 -21.13
C LEU A 229 -11.76 -2.51 -20.87
N ILE A 230 -12.61 -2.34 -21.88
CA ILE A 230 -13.95 -1.74 -21.73
C ILE A 230 -14.80 -2.56 -20.75
N ASN A 231 -14.86 -3.88 -20.95
CA ASN A 231 -15.63 -4.77 -20.05
C ASN A 231 -15.08 -4.74 -18.62
N PHE A 232 -13.76 -4.79 -18.46
CA PHE A 232 -13.12 -4.65 -17.16
C PHE A 232 -13.47 -3.32 -16.46
N LEU A 233 -13.46 -2.21 -17.19
CA LEU A 233 -13.82 -0.90 -16.63
C LEU A 233 -15.30 -0.80 -16.24
N ARG A 234 -16.20 -1.50 -16.95
CA ARG A 234 -17.63 -1.60 -16.59
C ARG A 234 -17.81 -2.42 -15.31
N GLU A 235 -17.14 -3.57 -15.21
CA GLU A 235 -17.21 -4.46 -14.05
C GLU A 235 -16.66 -3.82 -12.77
N THR A 236 -15.62 -2.99 -12.91
CA THR A 236 -14.97 -2.30 -11.79
C THR A 236 -15.53 -0.91 -11.51
N GLU A 237 -16.57 -0.47 -12.23
CA GLU A 237 -17.07 0.91 -12.16
C GLU A 237 -17.55 1.31 -10.76
N ARG A 238 -18.20 0.38 -10.06
CA ARG A 238 -18.78 0.61 -8.72
C ARG A 238 -17.78 0.49 -7.58
N LEU A 239 -16.55 0.07 -7.85
CA LEU A 239 -15.53 -0.12 -6.83
C LEU A 239 -14.82 1.20 -6.50
N PRO A 240 -14.34 1.37 -5.25
CA PRO A 240 -13.37 2.40 -4.93
C PRO A 240 -12.16 2.35 -5.87
N ARG A 241 -11.59 3.52 -6.22
CA ARG A 241 -10.49 3.63 -7.20
C ARG A 241 -9.33 2.67 -6.93
N LEU A 242 -8.86 2.59 -5.68
CA LEU A 242 -7.73 1.73 -5.33
C LEU A 242 -8.07 0.24 -5.45
N GLU A 243 -9.29 -0.16 -5.10
CA GLU A 243 -9.76 -1.54 -5.28
C GLU A 243 -9.90 -1.89 -6.77
N ALA A 244 -10.41 -0.96 -7.59
CA ALA A 244 -10.50 -1.14 -9.02
C ALA A 244 -9.10 -1.26 -9.67
N LEU A 245 -8.15 -0.43 -9.26
CA LEU A 245 -6.75 -0.50 -9.69
C LEU A 245 -6.09 -1.82 -9.25
N ALA A 246 -6.35 -2.28 -8.03
CA ALA A 246 -5.81 -3.55 -7.53
C ALA A 246 -6.25 -4.74 -8.41
N ARG A 247 -7.46 -4.72 -8.98
CA ARG A 247 -7.90 -5.76 -9.92
C ARG A 247 -7.16 -5.76 -11.26
N VAL A 248 -6.57 -4.64 -11.68
CA VAL A 248 -5.75 -4.57 -12.91
C VAL A 248 -4.52 -5.47 -12.77
N GLU A 249 -4.06 -5.71 -11.54
CA GLU A 249 -2.92 -6.57 -11.26
C GLU A 249 -3.08 -7.98 -11.85
N GLU A 250 -4.28 -8.54 -11.78
CA GLU A 250 -4.63 -9.89 -12.22
C GLU A 250 -4.65 -10.00 -13.75
N GLU A 251 -4.84 -8.86 -14.43
CA GLU A 251 -4.93 -8.75 -15.88
C GLU A 251 -3.58 -8.35 -16.47
N ALA A 252 -2.66 -9.31 -16.55
CA ALA A 252 -1.29 -9.07 -17.02
C ALA A 252 -1.21 -8.50 -18.45
N GLY A 253 -2.27 -8.65 -19.26
CA GLY A 253 -2.40 -8.02 -20.59
C GLY A 253 -2.61 -6.51 -20.53
N PHE A 254 -3.10 -5.97 -19.40
CA PHE A 254 -3.34 -4.54 -19.24
C PHE A 254 -2.13 -3.74 -18.76
N TYR A 255 -1.00 -4.39 -18.49
CA TYR A 255 0.18 -3.69 -17.96
C TYR A 255 0.67 -2.67 -18.99
N LEU A 256 1.18 -1.53 -18.53
CA LEU A 256 1.54 -0.38 -19.38
C LEU A 256 2.32 -0.80 -20.65
N ASN A 257 3.37 -1.60 -20.48
CA ASN A 257 4.28 -1.99 -21.56
C ASN A 257 3.72 -3.09 -22.47
N ARG A 258 2.47 -3.50 -22.27
CA ARG A 258 1.74 -4.50 -23.08
C ARG A 258 0.44 -3.95 -23.69
N LEU A 259 -0.03 -2.80 -23.20
CA LEU A 259 -1.26 -2.16 -23.68
C LEU A 259 -1.05 -1.36 -24.98
N HIS A 260 0.18 -1.23 -25.50
CA HIS A 260 0.55 -0.47 -26.72
C HIS A 260 -0.24 0.83 -26.94
N ALA A 261 -0.33 1.67 -25.90
CA ALA A 261 -1.15 2.87 -25.96
C ALA A 261 -0.48 3.99 -26.78
N GLY A 262 -1.06 4.32 -27.94
CA GLY A 262 -0.54 5.35 -28.86
C GLY A 262 -0.55 6.78 -28.29
N LEU A 263 -1.29 7.03 -27.20
CA LEU A 263 -1.32 8.33 -26.51
C LEU A 263 0.07 8.83 -26.06
N PHE A 264 1.04 7.93 -25.93
CA PHE A 264 2.41 8.24 -25.50
C PHE A 264 3.38 8.50 -26.66
N GLU A 265 3.00 8.21 -27.90
CA GLU A 265 3.80 8.47 -29.10
C GLU A 265 3.75 9.95 -29.48
N ASP A 266 2.57 10.58 -29.39
CA ASP A 266 2.37 12.02 -29.60
C ASP A 266 3.15 12.89 -28.59
N GLN A 267 3.39 12.39 -27.36
CA GLN A 267 4.16 13.10 -26.34
C GLN A 267 5.67 13.06 -26.60
N ALA A 268 6.20 11.98 -27.18
CA ALA A 268 7.61 11.87 -27.54
C ALA A 268 7.99 12.87 -28.66
N LEU A 269 7.09 13.09 -29.61
CA LEU A 269 7.27 14.07 -30.69
C LEU A 269 7.31 15.52 -30.18
N ARG A 270 6.50 15.88 -29.17
CA ARG A 270 6.52 17.22 -28.56
C ARG A 270 7.82 17.53 -27.81
N SER A 271 8.45 16.53 -27.19
CA SER A 271 9.75 16.68 -26.55
C SER A 271 10.91 16.86 -27.54
N ILE A 272 10.81 16.29 -28.75
CA ILE A 272 11.81 16.46 -29.82
C ILE A 272 11.69 17.86 -30.44
N HIS A 273 10.47 18.38 -30.57
CA HIS A 273 10.24 19.70 -31.17
C HIS A 273 10.79 20.86 -30.32
N TRP A 274 10.97 20.67 -29.00
CA TRP A 274 11.58 21.67 -28.12
C TRP A 274 13.13 21.65 -28.19
N LEU A 275 13.74 20.49 -28.46
CA LEU A 275 15.20 20.37 -28.63
C LEU A 275 15.68 20.85 -30.00
N LEU A 276 14.85 20.75 -31.04
CA LEU A 276 15.17 21.26 -32.39
C LEU A 276 14.75 22.72 -32.62
N GLY A 277 14.14 23.38 -31.61
CA GLY A 277 13.66 24.76 -31.69
C GLY A 277 14.61 25.83 -31.14
N VAL A 278 15.81 25.46 -30.68
CA VAL A 278 16.81 26.43 -30.13
C VAL A 278 17.97 26.71 -31.10
N GLU A 279 17.97 26.11 -32.30
CA GLU A 279 18.88 26.49 -33.39
C GLU A 279 18.10 26.98 -34.62
N ASN A 280 17.59 28.21 -34.56
CA ASN A 280 17.72 29.18 -35.65
C ASN A 280 17.07 30.52 -35.30
N ARG A 281 17.94 31.49 -34.99
CA ARG A 281 17.81 32.96 -35.07
C ARG A 281 16.84 33.67 -34.13
#